data_AF-A0A7J5YVG0-F1
#
_entry.id   AF-A0A7J5YVG0-F1
#
_cell.length_a   1.000
_cell.length_b   1.000
_cell.length_c   1.000
_cell.angle_alpha   90.00
_cell.angle_beta   90.00
_cell.angle_gamma   90.00
#
_symmetry.space_group_name_H-M   'P 1'
#
loop_
_entity.id
_entity.type
_entity.pdbx_description
1 polymer ?
#
loop_
_entity_poly.entity_id
_entity_poly.type
_entity_poly.pdbx_seq_one_letter_code
_entity_poly.pdbx_strand_id
1 'polypeptide(L)'
;METGRRGRSGQRGDSDRPGPRGRLPRLGPRWAESVPDESAGFPLTSLIILHQLEDKMKAHGCFMEFLLQVGLLDRLGQVTVRSSPMATRLLLCEHAEKLQAAMVLKNLHSKHAELVNRAISAALERGSAAVPPSLTAADVFFREVSQISSVFDCLLDEEDRSLKENPVDSVQWAEVILTVNNIIKDMLQAAGHYRETKAFMYRASENSAAEPEYIPWTASGGVGGARSVISRQHEIILRSVYPNADSELRSALCEQLVALLDIHLGGYVAQLTSLTPLQQERYNSLEMEYSQRRSELLAPLLELGQYQWVAALAEKYCDFDILVQMCEQTDNQSRLQHYMSKFADQNFADFLFRWYMEKGREGSCSLSRRRSTSSSPASCSLTSTSAGCTTSTCTTTAAPTARCTARRTQRLGTS
;
A
#
# COMPACT_ATOMS: atom_id res chain seq x y z
N MET A 1 68.84 -30.76 10.65
CA MET A 1 68.45 -29.40 10.25
C MET A 1 67.18 -29.05 10.99
N GLU A 2 67.34 -28.19 11.98
CA GLU A 2 66.28 -27.58 12.79
C GLU A 2 65.34 -26.72 11.95
N THR A 3 64.04 -26.82 12.21
CA THR A 3 63.08 -25.72 12.39
C THR A 3 61.92 -26.32 13.20
N GLY A 4 61.33 -25.74 14.23
CA GLY A 4 61.25 -24.37 14.70
C GLY A 4 59.79 -24.13 15.12
N ARG A 5 59.46 -24.33 16.40
CA ARG A 5 58.16 -24.00 17.02
C ARG A 5 57.89 -22.49 17.00
N ARG A 6 56.64 -22.09 16.71
CA ARG A 6 55.83 -20.95 17.23
C ARG A 6 54.44 -21.11 16.55
N GLY A 7 53.26 -20.97 17.15
CA GLY A 7 52.83 -20.38 18.42
C GLY A 7 51.82 -19.26 18.15
N ARG A 8 50.54 -19.52 18.48
CA ARG A 8 49.43 -18.60 18.86
C ARG A 8 48.32 -18.20 17.85
N SER A 9 47.09 -18.52 18.32
CA SER A 9 45.89 -17.67 18.51
C SER A 9 44.96 -17.29 17.35
N GLY A 10 43.64 -17.50 17.60
CA GLY A 10 42.50 -16.87 16.91
C GLY A 10 41.40 -17.91 16.58
N GLN A 11 40.46 -18.19 17.48
CA GLN A 11 39.09 -17.65 17.52
C GLN A 11 38.17 -18.01 16.32
N ARG A 12 37.08 -18.73 16.68
CA ARG A 12 35.68 -18.64 16.23
C ARG A 12 35.36 -18.50 14.73
N GLY A 13 34.47 -19.38 14.27
CA GLY A 13 33.72 -19.23 13.01
C GLY A 13 32.65 -20.31 12.88
N ASP A 14 31.65 -20.24 13.76
CA ASP A 14 30.36 -20.90 13.57
C ASP A 14 29.54 -20.10 12.54
N SER A 15 28.47 -20.72 12.01
CA SER A 15 27.38 -20.12 11.20
C SER A 15 27.69 -19.58 9.80
N ASP A 16 27.23 -20.30 8.76
CA ASP A 16 26.03 -19.89 8.01
C ASP A 16 25.81 -20.81 6.78
N ARG A 17 24.88 -21.76 6.93
CA ARG A 17 24.24 -22.41 5.77
C ARG A 17 22.91 -21.70 5.51
N PRO A 18 22.71 -21.06 4.35
CA PRO A 18 21.42 -20.49 4.03
C PRO A 18 20.42 -21.60 3.75
N GLY A 19 19.32 -21.59 4.50
CA GLY A 19 18.20 -22.52 4.39
C GLY A 19 17.47 -22.45 3.04
N PRO A 20 16.64 -23.46 2.72
CA PRO A 20 16.03 -23.60 1.42
C PRO A 20 14.96 -22.53 1.20
N ARG A 21 15.24 -21.61 0.26
CA ARG A 21 14.21 -20.73 -0.32
C ARG A 21 13.21 -21.63 -1.04
N GLY A 22 11.97 -21.71 -0.53
CA GLY A 22 10.87 -22.41 -1.20
C GLY A 22 10.60 -21.76 -2.56
N ARG A 23 11.19 -22.31 -3.62
CA ARG A 23 10.92 -21.91 -5.00
C ARG A 23 9.77 -22.78 -5.51
N LEU A 24 8.77 -22.15 -6.15
CA LEU A 24 7.84 -22.84 -7.03
C LEU A 24 8.62 -23.70 -8.05
N PRO A 25 8.05 -24.78 -8.60
CA PRO A 25 8.76 -25.65 -9.53
C PRO A 25 9.33 -24.84 -10.71
N ARG A 26 10.66 -24.83 -10.83
CA ARG A 26 11.38 -24.37 -12.03
C ARG A 26 11.18 -25.39 -13.14
N LEU A 27 9.97 -25.49 -13.69
CA LEU A 27 9.79 -26.13 -14.98
C LEU A 27 10.39 -25.16 -16.01
N GLY A 28 11.62 -25.43 -16.42
CA GLY A 28 12.36 -24.64 -17.39
C GLY A 28 11.63 -24.56 -18.74
N PRO A 29 12.02 -23.62 -19.61
CA PRO A 29 11.38 -23.44 -20.90
C PRO A 29 11.83 -24.55 -21.85
N ARG A 30 11.19 -25.73 -21.79
CA ARG A 30 11.29 -26.73 -22.87
C ARG A 30 10.82 -26.21 -24.23
N TRP A 31 10.21 -25.03 -24.24
CA TRP A 31 9.67 -24.33 -25.41
C TRP A 31 10.72 -23.57 -26.22
N ALA A 32 11.85 -23.20 -25.62
CA ALA A 32 12.94 -22.53 -26.34
C ALA A 32 13.61 -23.45 -27.38
N GLU A 33 13.42 -24.77 -27.24
CA GLU A 33 13.93 -25.78 -28.19
C GLU A 33 12.92 -26.12 -29.30
N SER A 34 11.68 -25.63 -29.22
CA SER A 34 10.59 -25.99 -30.14
C SER A 34 10.15 -24.88 -31.10
N VAL A 35 10.81 -23.72 -31.09
CA VAL A 35 10.52 -22.64 -32.05
C VAL A 35 11.53 -22.73 -33.20
N PRO A 36 11.10 -23.01 -34.45
CA PRO A 36 11.97 -22.96 -35.60
C PRO A 36 12.55 -21.56 -35.74
N ASP A 37 13.84 -21.51 -36.06
CA ASP A 37 14.64 -20.29 -36.18
C ASP A 37 14.30 -19.53 -37.46
N GLU A 38 13.07 -19.04 -37.63
CA GLU A 38 12.74 -18.06 -38.69
C GLU A 38 11.59 -17.12 -38.31
N SER A 39 11.78 -15.86 -38.73
CA SER A 39 10.83 -14.74 -38.82
C SER A 39 10.71 -13.77 -37.62
N ALA A 40 11.23 -12.57 -37.87
CA ALA A 40 10.97 -11.35 -37.13
C ALA A 40 9.47 -11.03 -37.09
N GLY A 41 8.96 -10.65 -35.91
CA GLY A 41 7.68 -9.95 -35.76
C GLY A 41 6.80 -10.46 -34.61
N PHE A 42 6.81 -9.74 -33.48
CA PHE A 42 5.84 -9.88 -32.38
C PHE A 42 4.39 -9.85 -32.91
N PRO A 43 3.57 -10.89 -32.68
CA PRO A 43 2.57 -10.90 -31.59
C PRO A 43 2.44 -12.25 -30.82
N LEU A 44 3.04 -13.32 -31.34
CA LEU A 44 2.84 -14.68 -30.80
C LEU A 44 3.54 -14.88 -29.44
N THR A 45 4.75 -14.35 -29.27
CA THR A 45 5.50 -14.44 -28.00
C THR A 45 4.78 -13.75 -26.84
N SER A 46 4.14 -12.60 -27.10
CA SER A 46 3.36 -11.89 -26.09
C SER A 46 2.11 -12.65 -25.62
N LEU A 47 1.43 -13.34 -26.54
CA LEU A 47 0.28 -14.19 -26.23
C LEU A 47 0.71 -15.44 -25.46
N ILE A 48 1.87 -16.02 -25.80
CA ILE A 48 2.42 -17.20 -25.13
C ILE A 48 2.70 -16.89 -23.65
N ILE A 49 3.34 -15.75 -23.33
CA ILE A 49 3.61 -15.38 -21.93
C ILE A 49 2.30 -15.21 -21.15
N LEU A 50 1.30 -14.53 -21.74
CA LEU A 50 0.02 -14.31 -21.05
C LEU A 50 -0.67 -15.65 -20.74
N HIS A 51 -0.74 -16.56 -21.70
CA HIS A 51 -1.33 -17.88 -21.50
C HIS A 51 -0.58 -18.70 -20.44
N GLN A 52 0.76 -18.60 -20.40
CA GLN A 52 1.55 -19.25 -19.35
C GLN A 52 1.26 -18.69 -17.95
N LEU A 53 1.02 -17.39 -17.82
CA LEU A 53 0.63 -16.78 -16.55
C LEU A 53 -0.78 -17.24 -16.13
N GLU A 54 -1.72 -17.33 -17.08
CA GLU A 54 -3.06 -17.87 -16.85
C GLU A 54 -3.02 -19.34 -16.41
N ASP A 55 -2.19 -20.16 -17.06
CA ASP A 55 -2.04 -21.57 -16.70
C ASP A 55 -1.38 -21.74 -15.34
N LYS A 56 -0.40 -20.89 -14.98
CA LYS A 56 0.14 -20.84 -13.62
C LYS A 56 -0.93 -20.47 -12.59
N MET A 57 -1.81 -19.52 -12.92
CA MET A 57 -2.93 -19.13 -12.05
C MET A 57 -3.93 -20.28 -11.88
N LYS A 58 -4.28 -20.99 -12.95
CA LYS A 58 -5.15 -22.18 -12.90
C LYS A 58 -4.52 -23.30 -12.07
N ALA A 59 -3.23 -23.59 -12.31
CA ALA A 59 -2.50 -24.60 -11.55
C ALA A 59 -2.43 -24.25 -10.06
N HIS A 60 -2.21 -22.97 -9.72
CA HIS A 60 -2.27 -22.49 -8.33
C HIS A 60 -3.67 -22.67 -7.74
N GLY A 61 -4.73 -22.38 -8.49
CA GLY A 61 -6.12 -22.64 -8.11
C GLY A 61 -6.37 -24.11 -7.78
N CYS A 62 -6.01 -25.03 -8.69
CA CYS A 62 -6.14 -26.47 -8.46
C CYS A 62 -5.33 -26.94 -7.24
N PHE A 63 -4.13 -26.39 -7.04
CA PHE A 63 -3.30 -26.71 -5.87
C PHE A 63 -3.97 -26.24 -4.56
N MET A 64 -4.54 -25.04 -4.55
CA MET A 64 -5.28 -24.53 -3.38
C MET A 64 -6.54 -25.34 -3.11
N GLU A 65 -7.30 -25.71 -4.14
CA GLU A 65 -8.46 -26.59 -4.00
C GLU A 65 -8.07 -27.96 -3.43
N PHE A 66 -6.97 -28.54 -3.90
CA PHE A 66 -6.42 -29.77 -3.33
C PHE A 66 -6.06 -29.61 -1.84
N LEU A 67 -5.36 -28.54 -1.47
CA LEU A 67 -5.00 -28.28 -0.07
C LEU A 67 -6.23 -28.13 0.84
N LEU A 68 -7.28 -27.49 0.33
CA LEU A 68 -8.55 -27.31 1.05
C LEU A 68 -9.31 -28.64 1.18
N GLN A 69 -9.49 -29.38 0.09
CA GLN A 69 -10.24 -30.64 0.07
C GLN A 69 -9.60 -31.71 0.96
N VAL A 70 -8.26 -31.76 1.02
CA VAL A 70 -7.52 -32.72 1.87
C VAL A 70 -7.36 -32.21 3.31
N GLY A 71 -7.74 -30.96 3.59
CA GLY A 71 -7.58 -30.37 4.94
C GLY A 71 -6.12 -30.14 5.33
N LEU A 72 -5.22 -29.94 4.36
CA LEU A 72 -3.80 -29.70 4.60
C LEU A 72 -3.48 -28.23 4.87
N LEU A 73 -4.37 -27.31 4.48
CA LEU A 73 -4.15 -25.87 4.64
C LEU A 73 -3.91 -25.49 6.11
N ASP A 74 -4.66 -26.08 7.03
CA ASP A 74 -4.55 -25.83 8.48
C ASP A 74 -3.28 -26.43 9.11
N ARG A 75 -2.63 -27.36 8.41
CA ARG A 75 -1.36 -27.96 8.85
C ARG A 75 -0.15 -27.13 8.41
N LEU A 76 -0.35 -26.10 7.59
CA LEU A 76 0.72 -25.21 7.19
C LEU A 76 1.09 -24.29 8.34
N GLY A 77 2.38 -24.21 8.63
CA GLY A 77 2.91 -23.35 9.69
C GLY A 77 3.20 -21.93 9.21
N GLN A 78 4.37 -21.45 9.60
CA GLN A 78 4.86 -20.11 9.27
C GLN A 78 6.19 -20.21 8.53
N VAL A 79 6.46 -19.23 7.67
CA VAL A 79 7.69 -19.10 6.91
C VAL A 79 8.19 -17.67 7.00
N THR A 80 9.51 -17.50 7.06
CA THR A 80 10.11 -16.17 7.09
C THR A 80 10.13 -15.56 5.70
N VAL A 81 9.44 -14.43 5.53
CA VAL A 81 9.35 -13.66 4.29
C VAL A 81 9.76 -12.22 4.61
N ARG A 82 10.69 -11.63 3.85
CA ARG A 82 11.19 -10.26 4.11
C ARG A 82 11.66 -10.04 5.56
N SER A 83 12.35 -11.03 6.13
CA SER A 83 12.86 -11.03 7.51
C SER A 83 11.79 -11.01 8.61
N SER A 84 10.51 -11.22 8.28
CA SER A 84 9.43 -11.39 9.27
C SER A 84 8.71 -12.73 9.10
N PRO A 85 8.18 -13.33 10.17
CA PRO A 85 7.38 -14.54 10.08
C PRO A 85 6.03 -14.24 9.42
N MET A 86 5.60 -15.09 8.49
CA MET A 86 4.31 -15.00 7.82
C MET A 86 3.67 -16.39 7.75
N ALA A 87 2.36 -16.49 7.97
CA ALA A 87 1.63 -17.75 7.76
C ALA A 87 1.79 -18.23 6.31
N THR A 88 2.13 -19.51 6.10
CA THR A 88 2.40 -20.04 4.74
C THR A 88 1.19 -19.89 3.82
N ARG A 89 -0.04 -20.01 4.34
CA ARG A 89 -1.29 -19.77 3.58
C ARG A 89 -1.34 -18.36 2.96
N LEU A 90 -0.85 -17.34 3.67
CA LEU A 90 -0.82 -15.96 3.19
C LEU A 90 0.29 -15.73 2.17
N LEU A 91 1.39 -16.48 2.26
CA LEU A 91 2.41 -16.49 1.20
C LEU A 91 1.87 -17.10 -0.10
N LEU A 92 1.04 -18.15 0.00
CA LEU A 92 0.36 -18.72 -1.18
C LEU A 92 -0.61 -17.70 -1.81
N CYS A 93 -1.31 -16.91 -0.99
CA CYS A 93 -2.11 -15.77 -1.48
C CYS A 93 -1.21 -14.74 -2.18
N GLU A 94 -0.08 -14.35 -1.58
CA GLU A 94 0.88 -13.40 -2.18
C GLU A 94 1.38 -13.89 -3.57
N HIS A 95 1.62 -15.19 -3.75
CA HIS A 95 2.01 -15.72 -5.06
C HIS A 95 0.92 -15.54 -6.12
N ALA A 96 -0.34 -15.81 -5.77
CA ALA A 96 -1.46 -15.58 -6.69
C ALA A 96 -1.67 -14.09 -6.98
N GLU A 97 -1.55 -13.23 -5.97
CA GLU A 97 -1.60 -11.77 -6.15
C GLU A 97 -0.53 -11.28 -7.13
N LYS A 98 0.71 -11.78 -7.00
CA LYS A 98 1.81 -11.44 -7.91
C LYS A 98 1.57 -11.96 -9.33
N LEU A 99 0.95 -13.12 -9.49
CA LEU A 99 0.52 -13.63 -10.80
C LEU A 99 -0.55 -12.74 -11.43
N GLN A 100 -1.52 -12.26 -10.66
CA GLN A 100 -2.52 -11.29 -11.15
C GLN A 100 -1.86 -9.97 -11.57
N ALA A 101 -0.98 -9.42 -10.73
CA ALA A 101 -0.22 -8.23 -11.06
C ALA A 101 0.64 -8.41 -12.33
N ALA A 102 1.25 -9.59 -12.51
CA ALA A 102 2.04 -9.90 -13.70
C ALA A 102 1.19 -9.97 -14.97
N MET A 103 -0.02 -10.55 -14.91
CA MET A 103 -0.94 -10.56 -16.06
C MET A 103 -1.36 -9.14 -16.46
N VAL A 104 -1.64 -8.26 -15.48
CA VAL A 104 -1.94 -6.85 -15.73
C VAL A 104 -0.73 -6.13 -16.35
N LEU A 105 0.47 -6.30 -15.79
CA LEU A 105 1.68 -5.71 -16.38
C LEU A 105 1.89 -6.18 -17.82
N LYS A 106 1.65 -7.46 -18.12
CA LYS A 106 1.79 -8.00 -19.48
C LYS A 106 0.77 -7.40 -20.46
N ASN A 107 -0.45 -7.14 -19.98
CA ASN A 107 -1.49 -6.46 -20.76
C ASN A 107 -1.18 -4.99 -20.99
N LEU A 108 -0.53 -4.31 -20.05
CA LEU A 108 -0.07 -2.92 -20.22
C LEU A 108 1.19 -2.84 -21.08
N HIS A 109 2.05 -3.86 -21.03
CA HIS A 109 3.23 -3.99 -21.87
C HIS A 109 2.90 -3.98 -23.38
N SER A 110 1.74 -4.50 -23.79
CA SER A 110 1.34 -4.44 -25.21
C SER A 110 0.98 -3.02 -25.67
N LYS A 111 0.61 -2.12 -24.74
CA LYS A 111 0.27 -0.72 -25.02
C LYS A 111 1.47 0.21 -24.90
N HIS A 112 2.32 -0.02 -23.90
CA HIS A 112 3.46 0.86 -23.57
C HIS A 112 4.79 0.09 -23.62
N ALA A 113 5.03 -0.59 -24.74
CA ALA A 113 6.12 -1.56 -24.88
C ALA A 113 7.50 -0.98 -24.59
N GLU A 114 7.80 0.23 -25.09
CA GLU A 114 9.12 0.84 -24.94
C GLU A 114 9.48 1.14 -23.48
N LEU A 115 8.58 1.83 -22.76
CA LEU A 115 8.78 2.18 -21.35
C LEU A 115 8.93 0.93 -20.49
N VAL A 116 8.03 -0.04 -20.67
CA VAL A 116 8.03 -1.28 -19.88
C VAL A 116 9.26 -2.14 -20.20
N ASN A 117 9.69 -2.22 -21.47
CA ASN A 117 10.91 -2.95 -21.84
C ASN A 117 12.15 -2.34 -21.20
N ARG A 118 12.28 -1.00 -21.17
CA ARG A 118 13.41 -0.35 -20.49
C ARG A 118 13.41 -0.65 -18.99
N ALA A 119 12.26 -0.54 -18.34
CA ALA A 119 12.13 -0.85 -16.92
C ALA A 119 12.44 -2.33 -16.62
N ILE A 120 11.99 -3.27 -17.46
CA ILE A 120 12.28 -4.71 -17.31
C ILE A 120 13.78 -4.98 -17.46
N SER A 121 14.43 -4.43 -18.49
CA SER A 121 15.87 -4.61 -18.68
C SER A 121 16.67 -4.09 -17.49
N ALA A 122 16.35 -2.89 -17.00
CA ALA A 122 16.97 -2.32 -15.80
C ALA A 122 16.74 -3.20 -14.55
N ALA A 123 15.55 -3.79 -14.41
CA ALA A 123 15.24 -4.69 -13.29
C ALA A 123 16.07 -5.98 -13.34
N LEU A 124 16.28 -6.55 -14.54
CA LEU A 124 17.11 -7.74 -14.73
C LEU A 124 18.59 -7.47 -14.48
N GLU A 125 19.09 -6.32 -14.92
CA GLU A 125 20.47 -5.88 -14.67
C GLU A 125 20.74 -5.74 -13.18
N ARG A 126 19.84 -5.09 -12.43
CA ARG A 126 19.92 -4.98 -10.96
C ARG A 126 19.87 -6.35 -10.27
N GLY A 127 19.09 -7.27 -10.81
CA GLY A 127 19.00 -8.65 -10.35
C GLY A 127 20.19 -9.53 -10.74
N SER A 128 21.16 -9.01 -11.52
CA SER A 128 22.26 -9.78 -12.12
C SER A 128 21.78 -11.03 -12.88
N ALA A 129 20.60 -10.94 -13.52
CA ALA A 129 20.04 -12.03 -14.29
C ALA A 129 20.58 -12.00 -15.72
N ALA A 130 21.32 -13.04 -16.10
CA ALA A 130 21.76 -13.19 -17.49
C ALA A 130 20.56 -13.49 -18.38
N VAL A 131 20.41 -12.72 -19.46
CA VAL A 131 19.43 -12.98 -20.51
C VAL A 131 20.08 -13.91 -21.54
N PRO A 132 19.61 -15.16 -21.70
CA PRO A 132 20.13 -16.05 -22.73
C PRO A 132 19.87 -15.45 -24.11
N PRO A 133 20.76 -15.66 -25.10
CA PRO A 133 20.61 -15.08 -26.44
C PRO A 133 19.36 -15.58 -27.19
N SER A 134 18.77 -16.70 -26.76
CA SER A 134 17.55 -17.28 -27.34
C SER A 134 16.24 -16.74 -26.74
N LEU A 135 16.30 -15.88 -25.72
CA LEU A 135 15.12 -15.37 -25.02
C LEU A 135 15.15 -13.84 -24.92
N THR A 136 13.97 -13.24 -24.86
CA THR A 136 13.87 -11.80 -24.59
C THR A 136 13.98 -11.51 -23.08
N ALA A 137 14.35 -10.27 -22.75
CA ALA A 137 14.33 -9.79 -21.36
C ALA A 137 12.94 -9.98 -20.71
N ALA A 138 11.86 -9.73 -21.46
CA ALA A 138 10.50 -9.96 -20.99
C ALA A 138 10.25 -11.44 -20.62
N ASP A 139 10.71 -12.40 -21.43
CA ASP A 139 10.55 -13.83 -21.15
C ASP A 139 11.24 -14.23 -19.83
N VAL A 140 12.45 -13.72 -19.61
CA VAL A 140 13.22 -13.99 -18.39
C VAL A 140 12.56 -13.38 -17.17
N PHE A 141 12.03 -12.17 -17.30
CA PHE A 141 11.37 -11.44 -16.23
C PHE A 141 10.04 -12.07 -15.81
N PHE A 142 9.13 -12.33 -16.76
CA PHE A 142 7.83 -12.96 -16.47
C PHE A 142 7.94 -14.44 -16.03
N ARG A 143 9.10 -15.07 -16.22
CA ARG A 143 9.40 -16.39 -15.65
C ARG A 143 9.43 -16.35 -14.12
N GLU A 144 10.04 -15.32 -13.54
CA GLU A 144 10.25 -15.17 -12.08
C GLU A 144 9.25 -14.19 -11.44
N VAL A 145 7.96 -14.51 -11.53
CA VAL A 145 6.85 -13.67 -11.03
C VAL A 145 6.98 -13.27 -9.55
N SER A 146 7.72 -14.03 -8.74
CA SER A 146 8.00 -13.66 -7.34
C SER A 146 8.73 -12.31 -7.20
N GLN A 147 9.48 -11.89 -8.22
CA GLN A 147 10.24 -10.63 -8.28
C GLN A 147 9.52 -9.53 -9.06
N ILE A 148 8.23 -9.71 -9.40
CA ILE A 148 7.47 -8.74 -10.21
C ILE A 148 7.48 -7.31 -9.64
N SER A 149 7.63 -7.16 -8.32
CA SER A 149 7.70 -5.87 -7.65
C SER A 149 8.98 -5.08 -7.93
N SER A 150 10.05 -5.71 -8.43
CA SER A 150 11.32 -5.02 -8.73
C SER A 150 11.19 -4.02 -9.88
N VAL A 151 10.17 -4.18 -10.74
CA VAL A 151 9.92 -3.27 -11.85
C VAL A 151 9.49 -1.88 -11.37
N PHE A 152 8.91 -1.76 -10.18
CA PHE A 152 8.39 -0.49 -9.68
C PHE A 152 9.49 0.57 -9.55
N ASP A 153 10.61 0.24 -8.90
CA ASP A 153 11.73 1.18 -8.79
C ASP A 153 12.28 1.57 -10.16
N CYS A 154 12.36 0.61 -11.09
CA CYS A 154 12.82 0.86 -12.44
C CYS A 154 11.88 1.79 -13.22
N LEU A 155 10.56 1.65 -13.05
CA LEU A 155 9.58 2.56 -13.64
C LEU A 155 9.72 3.99 -13.11
N LEU A 156 9.90 4.13 -11.79
CA LEU A 156 10.14 5.45 -11.17
C LEU A 156 11.44 6.09 -11.64
N ASP A 157 12.48 5.29 -11.90
CA ASP A 157 13.75 5.81 -12.40
C ASP A 157 13.67 6.22 -13.89
N GLU A 158 12.84 5.54 -14.69
CA GLU A 158 12.52 5.97 -16.07
C GLU A 158 11.69 7.27 -16.06
N GLU A 159 10.75 7.39 -15.13
CA GLU A 159 9.97 8.61 -14.92
C GLU A 159 10.87 9.80 -14.56
N ASP A 160 11.73 9.64 -13.55
CA ASP A 160 12.68 10.67 -13.14
C ASP A 160 13.65 11.05 -14.27
N ARG A 161 14.04 10.09 -15.12
CA ARG A 161 14.86 10.37 -16.29
C ARG A 161 14.08 11.21 -17.31
N SER A 162 12.85 10.81 -17.60
CA SER A 162 11.97 11.55 -18.52
C SER A 162 11.73 12.98 -18.05
N LEU A 163 11.48 13.19 -16.76
CA LEU A 163 11.32 14.51 -16.14
C LEU A 163 12.57 15.40 -16.25
N LYS A 164 13.77 14.82 -16.25
CA LYS A 164 15.04 15.56 -16.39
C LYS A 164 15.38 15.89 -17.84
N GLU A 165 15.04 14.99 -18.76
CA GLU A 165 15.37 15.10 -20.18
C GLU A 165 14.38 15.99 -20.94
N ASN A 166 13.13 16.07 -20.47
CA ASN A 166 12.06 16.82 -21.12
C ASN A 166 11.73 18.10 -20.36
N PRO A 167 11.95 19.31 -20.94
CA PRO A 167 11.49 20.54 -20.32
C PRO A 167 9.95 20.56 -20.22
N VAL A 168 9.44 21.34 -19.27
CA VAL A 168 8.02 21.41 -18.86
C VAL A 168 7.04 21.67 -20.02
N ASP A 169 7.50 22.27 -21.12
CA ASP A 169 6.67 22.57 -22.29
C ASP A 169 6.36 21.36 -23.21
N SER A 170 6.97 20.19 -23.00
CA SER A 170 6.65 18.99 -23.79
C SER A 170 5.57 18.13 -23.13
N VAL A 171 4.45 17.85 -23.81
CA VAL A 171 3.37 16.97 -23.30
C VAL A 171 3.86 15.53 -23.01
N GLN A 172 5.04 15.17 -23.51
CA GLN A 172 5.60 13.82 -23.42
C GLN A 172 5.95 13.39 -21.99
N TRP A 173 6.39 14.31 -21.13
CA TRP A 173 6.66 13.95 -19.72
C TRP A 173 5.37 13.55 -19.00
N ALA A 174 4.24 14.21 -19.32
CA ALA A 174 2.96 13.96 -18.67
C ALA A 174 2.44 12.56 -19.00
N GLU A 175 2.59 12.12 -20.25
CA GLU A 175 2.20 10.78 -20.68
C GLU A 175 2.99 9.69 -19.95
N VAL A 176 4.31 9.88 -19.78
CA VAL A 176 5.15 8.91 -19.04
C VAL A 176 4.69 8.78 -17.60
N ILE A 177 4.44 9.90 -16.91
CA ILE A 177 4.00 9.91 -15.51
C ILE A 177 2.64 9.24 -15.35
N LEU A 178 1.67 9.62 -16.18
CA LEU A 178 0.34 8.99 -16.18
C LEU A 178 0.44 7.48 -16.44
N THR A 179 1.34 7.06 -17.33
CA THR A 179 1.57 5.66 -17.66
C THR A 179 2.19 4.90 -16.49
N VAL A 180 3.25 5.43 -15.86
CA VAL A 180 3.90 4.81 -14.70
C VAL A 180 2.91 4.68 -13.54
N ASN A 181 2.16 5.74 -13.24
CA ASN A 181 1.10 5.73 -12.24
C ASN A 181 0.06 4.65 -12.52
N ASN A 182 -0.45 4.56 -13.75
CA ASN A 182 -1.43 3.56 -14.13
C ASN A 182 -0.87 2.14 -14.00
N ILE A 183 0.37 1.89 -14.42
CA ILE A 183 0.99 0.56 -14.27
C ILE A 183 1.08 0.16 -12.80
N ILE A 184 1.63 1.03 -11.94
CA ILE A 184 1.78 0.74 -10.50
C ILE A 184 0.40 0.54 -9.87
N LYS A 185 -0.54 1.46 -10.14
CA LYS A 185 -1.92 1.43 -9.64
C LYS A 185 -2.63 0.14 -10.04
N ASP A 186 -2.70 -0.18 -11.32
CA ASP A 186 -3.47 -1.31 -11.83
C ASP A 186 -2.88 -2.66 -11.36
N MET A 187 -1.55 -2.77 -11.29
CA MET A 187 -0.89 -3.96 -10.74
C MET A 187 -1.25 -4.19 -9.27
N LEU A 188 -1.17 -3.13 -8.45
CA LEU A 188 -1.47 -3.22 -7.02
C LEU A 188 -2.98 -3.40 -6.74
N GLN A 189 -3.85 -2.76 -7.53
CA GLN A 189 -5.30 -2.94 -7.44
C GLN A 189 -5.71 -4.36 -7.82
N ALA A 190 -5.12 -4.95 -8.87
CA ALA A 190 -5.41 -6.33 -9.25
C ALA A 190 -5.01 -7.34 -8.15
N ALA A 191 -3.88 -7.09 -7.50
CA ALA A 191 -3.45 -7.86 -6.32
C ALA A 191 -4.43 -7.72 -5.15
N GLY A 192 -4.84 -6.49 -4.81
CA GLY A 192 -5.83 -6.23 -3.77
C GLY A 192 -7.19 -6.89 -4.05
N HIS A 193 -7.69 -6.72 -5.28
CA HIS A 193 -8.97 -7.28 -5.71
C HIS A 193 -8.98 -8.81 -5.65
N TYR A 194 -7.88 -9.47 -6.05
CA TYR A 194 -7.76 -10.91 -5.91
C TYR A 194 -7.83 -11.35 -4.46
N ARG A 195 -7.10 -10.66 -3.57
CA ARG A 195 -7.09 -10.94 -2.13
C ARG A 195 -8.48 -10.86 -1.53
N GLU A 196 -9.25 -9.84 -1.88
CA GLU A 196 -10.63 -9.66 -1.41
C GLU A 196 -11.55 -10.76 -1.94
N THR A 197 -11.53 -10.99 -3.26
CA THR A 197 -12.40 -11.96 -3.93
C THR A 197 -12.13 -13.40 -3.49
N LYS A 198 -10.86 -13.72 -3.18
CA LYS A 198 -10.44 -15.07 -2.79
C LYS A 198 -10.11 -15.20 -1.29
N ALA A 199 -10.47 -14.21 -0.47
CA ALA A 199 -10.14 -14.18 0.96
C ALA A 199 -10.55 -15.47 1.69
N PHE A 200 -11.73 -16.01 1.37
CA PHE A 200 -12.24 -17.25 1.95
C PHE A 200 -11.32 -18.45 1.73
N MET A 201 -10.72 -18.57 0.54
CA MET A 201 -9.83 -19.68 0.17
C MET A 201 -8.57 -19.75 1.03
N TYR A 202 -8.14 -18.60 1.56
CA TYR A 202 -6.92 -18.48 2.33
C TYR A 202 -7.17 -18.26 3.81
N ARG A 203 -8.42 -18.34 4.31
CA ARG A 203 -8.76 -18.02 5.70
C ARG A 203 -8.06 -18.98 6.67
N ALA A 204 -7.68 -18.47 7.85
CA ALA A 204 -7.25 -19.32 8.96
C ALA A 204 -8.44 -20.13 9.51
N SER A 205 -8.18 -21.35 9.96
CA SER A 205 -9.14 -22.12 10.76
C SER A 205 -9.39 -21.44 12.11
N GLU A 206 -10.61 -21.58 12.64
CA GLU A 206 -11.03 -21.02 13.93
C GLU A 206 -10.19 -21.54 15.10
N ASN A 207 -9.57 -22.71 14.93
CA ASN A 207 -8.75 -23.37 15.95
C ASN A 207 -7.23 -23.14 15.77
N SER A 208 -6.81 -22.30 14.83
CA SER A 208 -5.39 -22.02 14.60
C SER A 208 -4.78 -21.21 15.74
N ALA A 209 -3.51 -21.48 16.02
CA ALA A 209 -2.71 -20.68 16.96
C ALA A 209 -2.64 -19.21 16.53
N ALA A 210 -2.29 -18.33 17.48
CA ALA A 210 -2.07 -16.92 17.21
C ALA A 210 -1.11 -16.72 16.03
N GLU A 211 -1.60 -16.04 15.00
CA GLU A 211 -0.84 -15.81 13.78
C GLU A 211 0.11 -14.62 13.93
N PRO A 212 1.22 -14.63 13.18
CA PRO A 212 2.15 -13.51 13.20
C PRO A 212 1.55 -12.29 12.50
N GLU A 213 2.17 -11.14 12.71
CA GLU A 213 1.85 -9.89 12.02
C GLU A 213 1.87 -10.10 10.49
N TYR A 214 0.77 -9.76 9.83
CA TYR A 214 0.64 -9.89 8.38
C TYR A 214 0.92 -8.55 7.69
N ILE A 215 1.96 -8.55 6.85
CA ILE A 215 2.29 -7.42 5.97
C ILE A 215 2.22 -7.91 4.52
N PRO A 216 1.14 -7.57 3.77
CA PRO A 216 1.03 -7.94 2.38
C PRO A 216 2.16 -7.30 1.56
N TRP A 217 2.55 -7.93 0.45
CA TRP A 217 3.60 -7.37 -0.41
C TRP A 217 3.22 -6.00 -1.00
N THR A 218 1.92 -5.74 -1.20
CA THR A 218 1.39 -4.43 -1.61
C THR A 218 1.53 -3.35 -0.54
N ALA A 219 1.91 -3.73 0.69
CA ALA A 219 2.21 -2.84 1.81
C ALA A 219 3.66 -3.02 2.31
N SER A 220 4.52 -3.64 1.50
CA SER A 220 5.92 -3.84 1.86
C SER A 220 6.65 -2.50 1.98
N GLY A 221 7.45 -2.35 3.04
CA GLY A 221 8.38 -1.24 3.21
C GLY A 221 9.78 -1.57 2.69
N GLY A 222 10.72 -0.62 2.84
CA GLY A 222 12.11 -0.77 2.40
C GLY A 222 12.32 -0.43 0.91
N VAL A 223 13.55 -0.58 0.43
CA VAL A 223 13.91 -0.30 -0.96
C VAL A 223 13.14 -1.23 -1.89
N GLY A 224 12.44 -0.68 -2.88
CA GLY A 224 11.56 -1.43 -3.79
C GLY A 224 10.26 -1.96 -3.17
N GLY A 225 9.98 -1.61 -1.91
CA GLY A 225 8.72 -1.91 -1.25
C GLY A 225 7.59 -1.03 -1.79
N ALA A 226 6.38 -1.58 -1.90
CA ALA A 226 5.22 -0.87 -2.45
C ALA A 226 4.90 0.42 -1.68
N ARG A 227 5.07 0.46 -0.35
CA ARG A 227 4.87 1.70 0.43
C ARG A 227 5.87 2.78 0.02
N SER A 228 7.14 2.42 -0.11
CA SER A 228 8.22 3.34 -0.50
C SER A 228 8.03 3.88 -1.91
N VAL A 229 7.61 3.02 -2.85
CA VAL A 229 7.27 3.39 -4.23
C VAL A 229 6.12 4.40 -4.25
N ILE A 230 5.03 4.13 -3.52
CA ILE A 230 3.88 5.05 -3.45
C ILE A 230 4.25 6.38 -2.79
N SER A 231 5.05 6.36 -1.72
CA SER A 231 5.51 7.60 -1.07
C SER A 231 6.40 8.43 -1.98
N ARG A 232 7.32 7.81 -2.73
CA ARG A 232 8.14 8.52 -3.74
C ARG A 232 7.25 9.11 -4.83
N GLN A 233 6.24 8.37 -5.28
CA GLN A 233 5.32 8.85 -6.31
C GLN A 233 4.44 10.01 -5.84
N HIS A 234 3.97 9.97 -4.60
CA HIS A 234 3.27 11.10 -3.97
C HIS A 234 4.14 12.35 -3.96
N GLU A 235 5.42 12.23 -3.61
CA GLU A 235 6.35 13.35 -3.61
C GLU A 235 6.60 13.91 -5.02
N ILE A 236 6.89 13.04 -6.00
CA ILE A 236 7.15 13.44 -7.39
C ILE A 236 5.93 14.17 -7.97
N ILE A 237 4.74 13.59 -7.83
CA ILE A 237 3.51 14.19 -8.36
C ILE A 237 3.28 15.56 -7.76
N LEU A 238 3.31 15.69 -6.43
CA LEU A 238 2.93 16.95 -5.80
C LEU A 238 3.98 18.05 -5.91
N ARG A 239 5.28 17.71 -5.88
CA ARG A 239 6.36 18.72 -5.89
C ARG A 239 6.82 19.09 -7.30
N SER A 240 6.97 18.09 -8.18
CA SER A 240 7.61 18.28 -9.48
C SER A 240 6.59 18.45 -10.60
N VAL A 241 5.44 17.78 -10.49
CA VAL A 241 4.49 17.67 -11.61
C VAL A 241 3.32 18.63 -11.46
N TYR A 242 2.66 18.61 -10.31
CA TYR A 242 1.42 19.33 -10.05
C TYR A 242 1.50 20.85 -10.31
N PRO A 243 2.60 21.56 -9.96
CA PRO A 243 2.73 22.99 -10.24
C PRO A 243 2.70 23.31 -11.74
N ASN A 244 3.21 22.39 -12.55
CA ASN A 244 3.38 22.53 -13.99
C ASN A 244 2.18 21.99 -14.80
N ALA A 245 1.32 21.19 -14.17
CA ALA A 245 0.17 20.58 -14.81
C ALA A 245 -0.99 21.56 -15.00
N ASP A 246 -1.74 21.38 -16.09
CA ASP A 246 -3.00 22.06 -16.34
C ASP A 246 -4.16 21.42 -15.55
N SER A 247 -5.37 21.95 -15.70
CA SER A 247 -6.52 21.48 -14.91
C SER A 247 -6.91 20.03 -15.22
N GLU A 248 -6.82 19.60 -16.48
CA GLU A 248 -7.18 18.24 -16.91
C GLU A 248 -6.16 17.23 -16.39
N LEU A 249 -4.87 17.52 -16.56
CA LEU A 249 -3.78 16.69 -16.05
C LEU A 249 -3.80 16.61 -14.53
N ARG A 250 -4.05 17.73 -13.82
CA ARG A 250 -4.19 17.72 -12.35
C ARG A 250 -5.30 16.81 -11.89
N SER A 251 -6.46 16.81 -12.56
CA SER A 251 -7.57 15.91 -12.23
C SER A 251 -7.16 14.44 -12.39
N ALA A 252 -6.55 14.09 -13.52
CA ALA A 252 -6.11 12.72 -13.80
C ALA A 252 -5.03 12.24 -12.81
N LEU A 253 -4.04 13.09 -12.50
CA LEU A 253 -2.99 12.79 -11.53
C LEU A 253 -3.56 12.63 -10.12
N CYS A 254 -4.51 13.47 -9.71
CA CYS A 254 -5.15 13.34 -8.41
C CYS A 254 -5.95 12.03 -8.30
N GLU A 255 -6.70 11.65 -9.33
CA GLU A 255 -7.44 10.38 -9.34
C GLU A 255 -6.48 9.18 -9.17
N GLN A 256 -5.39 9.15 -9.94
CA GLN A 256 -4.37 8.11 -9.83
C GLN A 256 -3.69 8.09 -8.46
N LEU A 257 -3.31 9.27 -7.96
CA LEU A 257 -2.66 9.40 -6.66
C LEU A 257 -3.58 8.94 -5.53
N VAL A 258 -4.85 9.33 -5.55
CA VAL A 258 -5.85 8.89 -4.56
C VAL A 258 -5.97 7.37 -4.54
N ALA A 259 -5.97 6.71 -5.70
CA ALA A 259 -5.99 5.25 -5.77
C ALA A 259 -4.72 4.61 -5.17
N LEU A 260 -3.55 5.20 -5.40
CA LEU A 260 -2.29 4.75 -4.78
C LEU A 260 -2.29 4.97 -3.26
N LEU A 261 -2.75 6.13 -2.80
CA LEU A 261 -2.89 6.43 -1.37
C LEU A 261 -3.87 5.49 -0.68
N ASP A 262 -4.96 5.12 -1.36
CA ASP A 262 -5.92 4.15 -0.87
C ASP A 262 -5.26 2.78 -0.64
N ILE A 263 -4.44 2.31 -1.58
CA ILE A 263 -3.66 1.07 -1.40
C ILE A 263 -2.69 1.19 -0.21
N HIS A 264 -2.00 2.33 -0.10
CA HIS A 264 -1.01 2.58 0.94
C HIS A 264 -1.63 2.53 2.35
N LEU A 265 -2.72 3.28 2.56
CA LEU A 265 -3.45 3.34 3.82
C LEU A 265 -4.16 2.02 4.12
N GLY A 266 -4.76 1.38 3.11
CA GLY A 266 -5.33 0.04 3.23
C GLY A 266 -4.31 -1.02 3.69
N GLY A 267 -3.05 -0.86 3.28
CA GLY A 267 -1.94 -1.69 3.76
C GLY A 267 -1.70 -1.58 5.27
N TYR A 268 -1.77 -0.37 5.84
CA TYR A 268 -1.69 -0.18 7.30
C TYR A 268 -2.89 -0.80 8.02
N VAL A 269 -4.10 -0.65 7.48
CA VAL A 269 -5.31 -1.26 8.04
C VAL A 269 -5.20 -2.78 8.08
N ALA A 270 -4.73 -3.41 6.98
CA ALA A 270 -4.53 -4.85 6.92
C ALA A 270 -3.52 -5.34 7.99
N GLN A 271 -2.44 -4.59 8.19
CA GLN A 271 -1.41 -4.87 9.19
C GLN A 271 -1.95 -4.72 10.62
N LEU A 272 -2.64 -3.61 10.93
CA LEU A 272 -3.27 -3.36 12.22
C LEU A 272 -4.32 -4.43 12.57
N THR A 273 -5.10 -4.87 11.58
CA THR A 273 -6.13 -5.91 11.75
C THR A 273 -5.53 -7.28 12.05
N SER A 274 -4.29 -7.53 11.60
CA SER A 274 -3.60 -8.80 11.84
C SER A 274 -2.99 -8.94 13.23
N LEU A 275 -2.76 -7.81 13.93
CA LEU A 275 -2.12 -7.82 15.23
C LEU A 275 -3.07 -8.34 16.31
N THR A 276 -2.56 -9.27 17.11
CA THR A 276 -3.31 -9.85 18.22
C THR A 276 -3.25 -8.96 19.47
N PRO A 277 -4.17 -9.12 20.44
CA PRO A 277 -4.10 -8.39 21.71
C PRO A 277 -2.80 -8.60 22.50
N LEU A 278 -2.08 -9.70 22.25
CA LEU A 278 -0.77 -9.97 22.84
C LEU A 278 0.33 -9.04 22.32
N GLN A 279 0.10 -8.39 21.16
CA GLN A 279 1.03 -7.50 20.48
C GLN A 279 0.62 -6.02 20.65
N GLN A 280 0.07 -5.65 21.81
CA GLN A 280 -0.51 -4.32 22.04
C GLN A 280 0.50 -3.19 21.87
N GLU A 281 1.76 -3.36 22.30
CA GLU A 281 2.80 -2.33 22.12
C GLU A 281 3.10 -2.09 20.64
N ARG A 282 3.22 -3.18 19.87
CA ARG A 282 3.41 -3.12 18.42
C ARG A 282 2.21 -2.44 17.75
N TYR A 283 0.99 -2.79 18.16
CA TYR A 283 -0.23 -2.16 17.67
C TYR A 283 -0.22 -0.65 17.92
N ASN A 284 0.08 -0.23 19.16
CA ASN A 284 0.11 1.19 19.51
C ASN A 284 1.17 1.95 18.69
N SER A 285 2.37 1.38 18.51
CA SER A 285 3.43 1.99 17.69
C SER A 285 3.01 2.15 16.23
N LEU A 286 2.34 1.14 15.67
CA LEU A 286 1.89 1.13 14.29
C LEU A 286 0.70 2.08 14.07
N GLU A 287 -0.22 2.20 15.03
CA GLU A 287 -1.35 3.13 14.96
C GLU A 287 -0.87 4.59 14.98
N MET A 288 0.17 4.89 15.77
CA MET A 288 0.81 6.21 15.79
C MET A 288 1.47 6.51 14.45
N GLU A 289 2.25 5.57 13.91
CA GLU A 289 2.86 5.70 12.58
C GLU A 289 1.79 5.89 11.50
N TYR A 290 0.74 5.08 11.52
CA TYR A 290 -0.37 5.16 10.57
C TYR A 290 -1.08 6.52 10.63
N SER A 291 -1.35 7.02 11.84
CA SER A 291 -2.00 8.33 12.03
C SER A 291 -1.14 9.46 11.48
N GLN A 292 0.16 9.45 11.80
CA GLN A 292 1.10 10.43 11.27
C GLN A 292 1.18 10.37 9.74
N ARG A 293 1.38 9.18 9.16
CA ARG A 293 1.48 9.00 7.71
C ARG A 293 0.21 9.41 6.99
N ARG A 294 -0.96 9.10 7.55
CA ARG A 294 -2.25 9.50 6.98
C ARG A 294 -2.36 11.02 6.89
N SER A 295 -2.03 11.75 7.96
CA SER A 295 -2.04 13.21 7.94
C SER A 295 -1.00 13.78 6.96
N GLU A 296 0.22 13.24 6.93
CA GLU A 296 1.29 13.65 6.00
C GLU A 296 0.90 13.47 4.52
N LEU A 297 0.18 12.39 4.18
CA LEU A 297 -0.23 12.11 2.81
C LEU A 297 -1.43 12.94 2.36
N LEU A 298 -2.37 13.25 3.27
CA LEU A 298 -3.61 13.95 2.96
C LEU A 298 -3.49 15.49 3.04
N ALA A 299 -2.67 16.02 3.94
CA ALA A 299 -2.54 17.48 4.13
C ALA A 299 -2.14 18.23 2.84
N PRO A 300 -1.18 17.76 2.02
CA PRO A 300 -0.85 18.43 0.76
C PRO A 300 -2.02 18.51 -0.22
N LEU A 301 -2.86 17.47 -0.29
CA LEU A 301 -4.05 17.47 -1.15
C LEU A 301 -5.10 18.47 -0.66
N LEU A 302 -5.20 18.65 0.66
CA LEU A 302 -6.08 19.66 1.27
C LEU A 302 -5.60 21.07 0.91
N GLU A 303 -4.30 21.35 1.05
CA GLU A 303 -3.69 22.64 0.70
C GLU A 303 -3.86 23.00 -0.78
N LEU A 304 -3.83 22.01 -1.66
CA LEU A 304 -4.06 22.18 -3.10
C LEU A 304 -5.55 22.32 -3.47
N GLY A 305 -6.46 22.32 -2.49
CA GLY A 305 -7.90 22.51 -2.68
C GLY A 305 -8.63 21.30 -3.26
N GLN A 306 -8.04 20.10 -3.22
CA GLN A 306 -8.64 18.87 -3.76
C GLN A 306 -9.65 18.24 -2.79
N TYR A 307 -10.64 19.04 -2.36
CA TYR A 307 -11.54 18.71 -1.25
C TYR A 307 -12.38 17.45 -1.47
N GLN A 308 -12.79 17.16 -2.71
CA GLN A 308 -13.58 15.97 -3.01
C GLN A 308 -12.78 14.68 -2.73
N TRP A 309 -11.54 14.64 -3.21
CA TRP A 309 -10.63 13.52 -3.06
C TRP A 309 -10.17 13.33 -1.61
N VAL A 310 -9.80 14.44 -0.96
CA VAL A 310 -9.39 14.44 0.46
C VAL A 310 -10.52 13.92 1.33
N ALA A 311 -11.75 14.38 1.12
CA ALA A 311 -12.87 13.89 1.90
C ALA A 311 -13.13 12.40 1.68
N ALA A 312 -13.06 11.90 0.45
CA ALA A 312 -13.27 10.48 0.18
C ALA A 312 -12.28 9.59 0.98
N LEU A 313 -11.00 9.96 1.00
CA LEU A 313 -9.97 9.24 1.76
C LEU A 313 -10.13 9.45 3.28
N ALA A 314 -10.31 10.69 3.73
CA ALA A 314 -10.45 11.01 5.15
C ALA A 314 -11.72 10.38 5.76
N GLU A 315 -12.83 10.30 5.02
CA GLU A 315 -14.02 9.57 5.44
C GLU A 315 -13.81 8.05 5.45
N LYS A 316 -13.06 7.50 4.48
CA LYS A 316 -12.76 6.07 4.42
C LYS A 316 -11.90 5.63 5.61
N TYR A 317 -10.88 6.42 5.92
CA TYR A 317 -9.87 6.13 6.94
C TYR A 317 -10.11 6.85 8.27
N CYS A 318 -11.24 7.53 8.42
CA CYS A 318 -11.69 8.23 9.62
C CYS A 318 -10.65 9.25 10.15
N ASP A 319 -10.08 10.06 9.26
CA ASP A 319 -9.22 11.18 9.65
C ASP A 319 -10.07 12.40 10.02
N PHE A 320 -10.49 12.48 11.28
CA PHE A 320 -11.40 13.54 11.72
C PHE A 320 -10.75 14.92 11.69
N ASP A 321 -9.44 15.02 11.92
CA ASP A 321 -8.73 16.31 11.87
C ASP A 321 -8.81 16.92 10.47
N ILE A 322 -8.48 16.13 9.43
CA ILE A 322 -8.56 16.58 8.04
C ILE A 322 -10.00 16.91 7.64
N LEU A 323 -11.00 16.13 8.08
CA LEU A 323 -12.41 16.42 7.79
C LEU A 323 -12.87 17.75 8.40
N VAL A 324 -12.46 18.04 9.63
CA VAL A 324 -12.79 19.31 10.30
C VAL A 324 -12.07 20.48 9.65
N GLN A 325 -10.76 20.37 9.42
CA GLN A 325 -9.98 21.40 8.74
C GLN A 325 -10.55 21.76 7.36
N MET A 326 -10.95 20.76 6.59
CA MET A 326 -11.59 20.96 5.28
C MET A 326 -12.93 21.69 5.40
N CYS A 327 -13.78 21.30 6.36
CA CYS A 327 -15.06 21.97 6.58
C CYS A 327 -14.89 23.44 7.00
N GLU A 328 -13.89 23.74 7.82
CA GLU A 328 -13.57 25.11 8.24
C GLU A 328 -13.02 25.95 7.07
N GLN A 329 -12.10 25.41 6.27
CA GLN A 329 -11.54 26.12 5.11
C GLN A 329 -12.59 26.44 4.03
N THR A 330 -13.63 25.61 3.93
CA THR A 330 -14.71 25.77 2.94
C THR A 330 -15.97 26.42 3.51
N ASP A 331 -15.97 26.77 4.81
CA ASP A 331 -17.14 27.26 5.57
C ASP A 331 -18.40 26.38 5.37
N ASN A 332 -18.22 25.07 5.22
CA ASN A 332 -19.30 24.15 4.89
C ASN A 332 -19.88 23.48 6.15
N GLN A 333 -20.66 24.27 6.89
CA GLN A 333 -21.33 23.84 8.12
C GLN A 333 -22.30 22.66 7.88
N SER A 334 -22.94 22.60 6.71
CA SER A 334 -23.86 21.50 6.39
C SER A 334 -23.14 20.15 6.34
N ARG A 335 -21.93 20.13 5.78
CA ARG A 335 -21.09 18.92 5.68
C ARG A 335 -20.54 18.52 7.05
N LEU A 336 -20.20 19.48 7.89
CA LEU A 336 -19.78 19.23 9.27
C LEU A 336 -20.89 18.56 10.09
N GLN A 337 -22.13 19.06 9.98
CA GLN A 337 -23.30 18.45 10.63
C GLN A 337 -23.57 17.03 10.12
N HIS A 338 -23.38 16.79 8.81
CA HIS A 338 -23.45 15.45 8.25
C HIS A 338 -22.43 14.50 8.90
N TYR A 339 -21.18 14.93 9.10
CA TYR A 339 -20.17 14.13 9.78
C TYR A 339 -20.47 13.88 11.25
N MET A 340 -21.01 14.86 11.97
CA MET A 340 -21.49 14.66 13.35
C MET A 340 -22.52 13.54 13.43
N SER A 341 -23.42 13.45 12.46
CA SER A 341 -24.43 12.40 12.38
C SER A 341 -23.83 11.06 11.94
N LYS A 342 -22.97 11.08 10.92
CA LYS A 342 -22.37 9.88 10.30
C LYS A 342 -21.41 9.14 11.23
N PHE A 343 -20.68 9.87 12.08
CA PHE A 343 -19.65 9.34 12.97
C PHE A 343 -20.03 9.52 14.46
N ALA A 344 -21.33 9.57 14.75
CA ALA A 344 -21.85 9.77 16.11
C ALA A 344 -21.36 8.67 17.09
N ASP A 345 -21.25 7.43 16.61
CA ASP A 345 -20.79 6.26 17.35
C ASP A 345 -19.25 6.20 17.53
N GLN A 346 -18.52 7.15 16.94
CA GLN A 346 -17.05 7.23 16.96
C GLN A 346 -16.56 8.46 17.73
N ASN A 347 -17.44 9.09 18.52
CA ASN A 347 -17.16 10.27 19.33
C ASN A 347 -16.65 11.47 18.50
N PHE A 348 -17.15 11.63 17.27
CA PHE A 348 -16.77 12.76 16.41
C PHE A 348 -17.14 14.12 17.04
N ALA A 349 -18.28 14.22 17.71
CA ALA A 349 -18.70 15.44 18.39
C ALA A 349 -17.73 15.85 19.52
N ASP A 350 -17.25 14.87 20.31
CA ASP A 350 -16.26 15.12 21.35
C ASP A 350 -14.91 15.54 20.76
N PHE A 351 -14.51 14.91 19.65
CA PHE A 351 -13.31 15.30 18.91
C PHE A 351 -13.42 16.74 18.40
N LEU A 352 -14.52 17.09 17.73
CA LEU A 352 -14.77 18.44 17.21
C LEU A 352 -14.71 19.49 18.32
N PHE A 353 -15.33 19.22 19.46
CA PHE A 353 -15.27 20.12 20.61
C PHE A 353 -13.84 20.35 21.11
N ARG A 354 -13.05 19.28 21.27
CA ARG A 354 -11.63 19.39 21.68
C ARG A 354 -10.81 20.15 20.65
N TRP A 355 -11.04 19.88 19.37
CA TRP A 355 -10.36 20.54 18.27
C TRP A 355 -10.58 22.06 18.29
N TYR A 356 -11.83 22.53 18.45
CA TYR A 356 -12.11 23.96 18.59
C TYR A 356 -11.53 24.57 19.86
N MET A 357 -11.50 23.83 20.97
CA MET A 357 -10.88 24.29 22.22
C MET A 357 -9.36 24.50 22.08
N GLU A 358 -8.68 23.63 21.34
CA GLU A 358 -7.24 23.72 21.08
C GLU A 358 -6.93 24.87 20.11
N LYS A 359 -7.69 25.00 19.02
CA LYS A 359 -7.54 26.12 18.08
C LYS A 359 -7.93 27.47 18.69
N GLY A 360 -8.92 27.49 19.58
CA GLY A 360 -9.30 28.67 20.36
C GLY A 360 -8.22 29.13 21.35
N ARG A 361 -7.35 28.22 21.83
CA ARG A 361 -6.17 28.59 22.63
C ARG A 361 -5.05 29.19 21.78
N GLU A 362 -4.90 28.78 20.52
CA GLU A 362 -3.97 29.42 19.58
C GLU A 362 -4.45 30.82 19.14
N GLY A 363 -5.77 31.06 19.09
CA GLY A 363 -6.37 32.38 18.82
C GLY A 363 -6.38 33.36 19.99
N SER A 364 -6.17 32.90 21.24
CA SER A 364 -6.19 33.77 22.42
C SER A 364 -4.93 34.64 22.57
N CYS A 365 -3.88 34.41 21.77
CA CYS A 365 -2.67 35.24 21.80
C CYS A 365 -2.60 36.32 20.71
N SER A 366 -3.58 36.45 19.80
CA SER A 366 -3.54 37.51 18.77
C SER A 366 -4.87 38.21 18.45
N LEU A 367 -6.00 37.81 19.05
CA LEU A 367 -7.26 38.56 18.94
C LEU A 367 -7.73 39.11 20.30
N SER A 368 -6.91 39.97 20.90
CA SER A 368 -7.49 41.11 21.62
C SER A 368 -7.82 42.18 20.57
N ARG A 369 -9.09 42.62 20.57
CA ARG A 369 -9.56 43.92 20.05
C ARG A 369 -10.02 43.97 18.59
N ARG A 370 -11.23 43.48 18.33
CA ARG A 370 -12.22 44.28 17.58
C ARG A 370 -13.53 44.36 18.36
N ARG A 371 -13.82 45.57 18.83
CA ARG A 371 -15.13 45.97 19.36
C ARG A 371 -16.17 45.83 18.26
N SER A 372 -17.28 45.18 18.55
CA SER A 372 -18.58 45.54 17.98
C SER A 372 -19.54 45.79 19.13
N THR A 373 -19.93 47.05 19.23
CA THR A 373 -21.03 47.57 20.03
C THR A 373 -22.36 47.17 19.39
N SER A 374 -23.22 46.43 20.08
CA SER A 374 -24.66 46.71 20.21
C SER A 374 -25.40 45.60 20.99
N SER A 375 -25.91 46.01 22.15
CA SER A 375 -27.18 45.66 22.82
C SER A 375 -27.81 44.25 22.69
N SER A 376 -27.86 43.62 23.89
CA SER A 376 -28.85 42.71 24.47
C SER A 376 -28.71 41.19 24.30
N PRO A 377 -28.70 40.41 25.42
CA PRO A 377 -28.51 38.97 25.42
C PRO A 377 -29.85 38.22 25.50
N ALA A 378 -30.06 37.25 24.62
CA ALA A 378 -31.07 36.21 24.79
C ALA A 378 -30.38 34.92 25.24
N SER A 379 -30.42 34.72 26.56
CA SER A 379 -30.56 33.43 27.27
C SER A 379 -30.34 32.12 26.48
N CYS A 380 -29.22 31.45 26.76
CA CYS A 380 -29.14 29.99 26.82
C CYS A 380 -28.80 29.61 28.26
N SER A 381 -29.82 29.16 29.00
CA SER A 381 -29.70 28.61 30.34
C SER A 381 -29.57 27.09 30.23
N LEU A 382 -28.42 26.56 30.63
CA LEU A 382 -28.28 25.16 31.02
C LEU A 382 -28.03 25.14 32.53
N THR A 383 -29.03 24.64 33.23
CA THR A 383 -29.09 24.45 34.66
C THR A 383 -28.02 23.45 35.11
N SER A 384 -27.22 23.91 36.07
CA SER A 384 -26.33 23.12 36.91
C SER A 384 -27.11 22.07 37.69
N THR A 385 -26.67 20.81 37.65
CA THR A 385 -26.87 19.88 38.76
C THR A 385 -25.54 19.22 39.07
N SER A 386 -24.94 19.64 40.18
CA SER A 386 -23.79 19.02 40.81
C SER A 386 -24.26 18.00 41.85
N ALA A 387 -23.76 16.77 41.77
CA ALA A 387 -23.52 15.91 42.95
C ALA A 387 -22.75 14.64 42.53
N GLY A 388 -21.69 14.33 43.28
CA GLY A 388 -21.18 12.96 43.43
C GLY A 388 -19.86 12.64 42.73
N CYS A 389 -18.74 13.05 43.33
CA CYS A 389 -17.42 12.51 43.05
C CYS A 389 -17.24 11.17 43.80
N THR A 390 -16.87 10.07 43.13
CA THR A 390 -15.97 9.04 43.67
C THR A 390 -15.29 8.26 42.53
N THR A 391 -13.99 8.54 42.39
CA THR A 391 -12.86 7.66 42.05
C THR A 391 -12.99 6.43 41.13
N SER A 392 -11.99 6.37 40.24
CA SER A 392 -11.30 5.20 39.67
C SER A 392 -11.94 4.46 38.48
N THR A 393 -11.62 4.94 37.27
CA THR A 393 -10.91 4.13 36.25
C THR A 393 -10.35 5.05 35.17
N CYS A 394 -9.08 5.43 35.30
CA CYS A 394 -8.28 5.86 34.14
C CYS A 394 -7.93 4.61 33.35
N THR A 395 -8.74 4.25 32.36
CA THR A 395 -8.36 3.31 31.31
C THR A 395 -8.28 4.07 30.01
N THR A 396 -7.03 4.27 29.61
CA THR A 396 -6.51 4.70 28.31
C THR A 396 -7.45 4.36 27.15
N THR A 397 -8.24 5.33 26.69
CA THR A 397 -8.93 5.26 25.39
C THR A 397 -7.97 5.69 24.30
N ALA A 398 -7.17 4.75 23.81
CA ALA A 398 -6.39 4.89 22.58
C ALA A 398 -7.08 4.11 21.44
N ALA A 399 -7.15 4.76 20.27
CA ALA A 399 -7.40 4.22 18.92
C ALA A 399 -8.83 3.76 18.54
N PRO A 400 -9.68 4.66 17.98
CA PRO A 400 -10.89 4.29 17.24
C PRO A 400 -10.64 3.97 15.76
N THR A 401 -9.56 4.47 15.14
CA THR A 401 -9.41 4.57 13.68
C THR A 401 -9.29 3.24 12.94
N ALA A 402 -8.50 2.28 13.43
CA ALA A 402 -8.43 0.95 12.82
C ALA A 402 -9.70 0.10 13.06
N ARG A 403 -10.41 0.32 14.18
CA ARG A 403 -11.70 -0.35 14.44
C ARG A 403 -12.80 0.14 13.51
N CYS A 404 -12.75 1.42 13.10
CA CYS A 404 -13.70 1.98 12.15
C CYS A 404 -13.56 1.38 10.75
N THR A 405 -12.35 1.17 10.26
CA THR A 405 -12.12 0.51 8.96
C THR A 405 -12.42 -0.99 9.02
N ALA A 406 -12.06 -1.69 10.10
CA ALA A 406 -12.39 -3.10 10.30
C ALA A 406 -13.90 -3.39 10.43
N ARG A 407 -14.67 -2.51 11.10
CA ARG A 407 -16.15 -2.62 11.14
C ARG A 407 -16.79 -2.36 9.78
N ARG A 408 -16.16 -1.53 8.93
CA ARG A 408 -16.69 -1.18 7.61
C ARG A 408 -16.41 -2.26 6.56
N THR A 409 -15.25 -2.93 6.61
CA THR A 409 -14.97 -4.11 5.79
C THR A 409 -15.83 -5.32 6.17
N GLN A 410 -16.17 -5.49 7.45
CA GLN A 410 -17.12 -6.54 7.87
C GLN A 410 -18.55 -6.28 7.39
N ARG A 411 -19.01 -5.02 7.31
CA ARG A 411 -20.35 -4.68 6.79
C ARG A 411 -20.47 -4.74 5.27
N LEU A 412 -19.37 -4.60 4.53
CA LEU A 412 -19.35 -4.72 3.06
C LEU A 412 -19.16 -6.17 2.57
N GLY A 413 -18.86 -7.12 3.46
CA GLY A 413 -18.78 -8.56 3.17
C GLY A 413 -20.08 -9.35 3.43
N THR A 414 -21.16 -8.66 3.78
CA THR A 414 -22.50 -9.24 3.98
C THR A 414 -23.53 -8.45 3.17
N SER A 415 -23.47 -8.61 1.86
CA SER A 415 -24.56 -8.29 0.93
C SER A 415 -24.35 -9.03 -0.37
#